data_AF-A0A1V5NRX4-F1
#
_entry.id   AF-A0A1V5NRX4-F1
#
_cell.length_a   1.000
_cell.length_b   1.000
_cell.length_c   1.000
_cell.angle_alpha   90.00
_cell.angle_beta   90.00
_cell.angle_gamma   90.00
#
_symmetry.space_group_name_H-M   'P 1'
#
loop_
_entity.id
_entity.type
_entity.pdbx_description
1 polymer ?
#
loop_
_entity_poly.entity_id
_entity_poly.type
_entity_poly.pdbx_seq_one_letter_code
_entity_poly.pdbx_strand_id
1 'polypeptide(L)'
;MVRAEELQVTVIAKQKEIEIQQQEIKRRELELVATVERPAEAERKKVETLSQAEQFKLKTTAEGEAESARLRGLARADVERAEGTAAADVSKIKGNTEAEVKKSQGLADADIIRAKAMSQAEGVKAMGLAEAETRRAVGLAEAEAMEKKAAAWKSYNEAAISQMFIEKLPEIVRAVSEPLSKTEKIVMISNGGEGVGASKITKEIIDVVTQVPPMLEAVTGVDMREMLGKVKGVVAGEPPKPTPSVPPAGKTKG
;
A
#
# COMPACT_ATOMS: atom_id res chain seq x y z
N MET A 1 -40.95 -76.41 132.52
CA MET A 1 -41.33 -75.23 131.71
C MET A 1 -40.13 -74.36 131.27
N VAL A 2 -38.87 -74.72 131.54
CA VAL A 2 -37.71 -73.81 131.37
C VAL A 2 -37.22 -73.64 129.91
N ARG A 3 -37.48 -74.59 129.00
CA ARG A 3 -36.98 -74.55 127.60
C ARG A 3 -37.65 -73.51 126.68
N ALA A 4 -38.85 -73.02 127.01
CA ALA A 4 -39.61 -72.09 126.15
C ALA A 4 -39.15 -70.63 126.33
N GLU A 5 -38.81 -70.24 127.56
CA GLU A 5 -38.28 -68.90 127.87
C GLU A 5 -36.85 -68.70 127.36
N GLU A 6 -36.00 -69.73 127.40
CA GLU A 6 -34.65 -69.68 126.80
C GLU A 6 -34.69 -69.48 125.28
N LEU A 7 -35.63 -70.13 124.58
CA LEU A 7 -35.85 -69.95 123.14
C LEU A 7 -36.35 -68.55 122.80
N GLN A 8 -37.28 -67.99 123.60
CA GLN A 8 -37.77 -66.63 123.41
C GLN A 8 -36.68 -65.57 123.64
N VAL A 9 -35.83 -65.76 124.66
CA VAL A 9 -34.66 -64.90 124.91
C VAL A 9 -33.69 -64.98 123.73
N THR A 10 -33.48 -66.17 123.15
CA THR A 10 -32.61 -66.35 121.97
C THR A 10 -33.18 -65.68 120.72
N VAL A 11 -34.49 -65.76 120.48
CA VAL A 11 -35.15 -65.10 119.33
C VAL A 11 -35.13 -63.58 119.49
N ILE A 12 -35.41 -63.05 120.68
CA ILE A 12 -35.37 -61.60 120.96
C ILE A 12 -33.92 -61.08 120.85
N ALA A 13 -32.94 -61.84 121.33
CA ALA A 13 -31.53 -61.50 121.17
C ALA A 13 -31.14 -61.43 119.69
N LYS A 14 -31.50 -62.44 118.88
CA LYS A 14 -31.27 -62.42 117.42
C LYS A 14 -32.03 -61.31 116.71
N GLN A 15 -33.26 -60.99 117.11
CA GLN A 15 -34.05 -59.90 116.52
C GLN A 15 -33.41 -58.54 116.80
N LYS A 16 -32.96 -58.31 118.05
CA LYS A 16 -32.20 -57.10 118.41
C LYS A 16 -30.85 -57.05 117.71
N GLU A 17 -30.19 -58.18 117.53
CA GLU A 17 -28.93 -58.27 116.80
C GLU A 17 -29.11 -57.94 115.31
N ILE A 18 -30.20 -58.41 114.68
CA ILE A 18 -30.60 -58.01 113.32
C ILE A 18 -30.91 -56.52 113.25
N GLU A 19 -31.62 -55.96 114.22
CA GLU A 19 -31.98 -54.55 114.25
C GLU A 19 -30.74 -53.64 114.42
N ILE A 20 -29.81 -54.04 115.30
CA ILE A 20 -28.51 -53.38 115.46
C ILE A 20 -27.70 -53.47 114.15
N GLN A 21 -27.67 -54.63 113.50
CA GLN A 21 -27.00 -54.79 112.21
C GLN A 21 -27.65 -53.97 111.10
N GLN A 22 -28.99 -53.86 111.07
CA GLN A 22 -29.70 -53.01 110.10
C GLN A 22 -29.42 -51.52 110.33
N GLN A 23 -29.28 -51.08 111.59
CA GLN A 23 -28.85 -49.71 111.89
C GLN A 23 -27.38 -49.46 111.52
N GLU A 24 -26.49 -50.43 111.77
CA GLU A 24 -25.09 -50.34 111.32
C GLU A 24 -24.97 -50.30 109.79
N ILE A 25 -25.75 -51.09 109.06
CA ILE A 25 -25.80 -51.07 107.59
C ILE A 25 -26.28 -49.70 107.11
N LYS A 26 -27.39 -49.17 107.66
CA LYS A 26 -27.87 -47.82 107.32
C LYS A 26 -26.84 -46.73 107.62
N ARG A 27 -26.15 -46.83 108.76
CA ARG A 27 -25.08 -45.89 109.11
C ARG A 27 -23.93 -45.97 108.12
N ARG A 28 -23.51 -47.19 107.74
CA ARG A 28 -22.48 -47.43 106.72
C ARG A 28 -22.90 -46.96 105.34
N GLU A 29 -24.14 -47.17 104.92
CA GLU A 29 -24.68 -46.67 103.65
C GLU A 29 -24.65 -45.14 103.62
N LEU A 30 -25.13 -44.47 104.68
CA LEU A 30 -25.08 -43.01 104.78
C LEU A 30 -23.64 -42.48 104.78
N GLU A 31 -22.72 -43.20 105.41
CA GLU A 31 -21.29 -42.88 105.42
C GLU A 31 -20.66 -43.09 104.03
N LEU A 32 -21.04 -44.15 103.30
CA LEU A 32 -20.61 -44.40 101.92
C LEU A 32 -21.15 -43.34 100.95
N VAL A 33 -22.42 -42.98 101.07
CA VAL A 33 -23.05 -41.91 100.28
C VAL A 33 -22.35 -40.58 100.54
N ALA A 34 -22.03 -40.27 101.80
CA ALA A 34 -21.33 -39.04 102.15
C ALA A 34 -19.86 -39.01 101.72
N THR A 35 -19.16 -40.15 101.82
CA THR A 35 -17.69 -40.23 101.64
C THR A 35 -17.30 -40.59 100.20
N VAL A 36 -18.15 -41.28 99.45
CA VAL A 36 -17.85 -41.79 98.10
C VAL A 36 -18.76 -41.16 97.05
N GLU A 37 -20.09 -41.23 97.23
CA GLU A 37 -21.02 -40.78 96.17
C GLU A 37 -21.09 -39.26 96.05
N ARG A 38 -21.27 -38.54 97.16
CA ARG A 38 -21.31 -37.06 97.16
C ARG A 38 -20.06 -36.41 96.55
N PRO A 39 -18.82 -36.81 96.91
CA PRO A 39 -17.64 -36.27 96.25
C PRO A 39 -17.54 -36.69 94.78
N ALA A 40 -17.91 -37.93 94.42
CA ALA A 40 -17.91 -38.38 93.03
C ALA A 40 -18.91 -37.61 92.16
N GLU A 41 -20.12 -37.32 92.66
CA GLU A 41 -21.12 -36.51 91.96
C GLU A 41 -20.67 -35.04 91.81
N ALA A 42 -20.05 -34.47 92.83
CA ALA A 42 -19.49 -33.12 92.77
C ALA A 42 -18.36 -33.03 91.74
N GLU A 43 -17.46 -34.03 91.72
CA GLU A 43 -16.38 -34.13 90.74
C GLU A 43 -16.92 -34.33 89.33
N ARG A 44 -17.92 -35.20 89.15
CA ARG A 44 -18.58 -35.42 87.86
C ARG A 44 -19.24 -34.14 87.34
N LYS A 45 -20.00 -33.42 88.18
CA LYS A 45 -20.61 -32.12 87.81
C LYS A 45 -19.55 -31.08 87.49
N LYS A 46 -18.44 -31.06 88.22
CA LYS A 46 -17.32 -30.15 87.96
C LYS A 46 -16.68 -30.44 86.60
N VAL A 47 -16.38 -31.70 86.30
CA VAL A 47 -15.84 -32.12 84.99
C VAL A 47 -16.81 -31.82 83.86
N GLU A 48 -18.11 -32.09 84.05
CA GLU A 48 -19.14 -31.79 83.06
C GLU A 48 -19.24 -30.27 82.79
N THR A 49 -19.25 -29.45 83.84
CA THR A 49 -19.30 -27.99 83.70
C THR A 49 -18.04 -27.45 83.00
N LEU A 50 -16.86 -27.97 83.35
CA LEU A 50 -15.60 -27.58 82.70
C LEU A 50 -15.58 -28.01 81.22
N SER A 51 -16.00 -29.23 80.92
CA SER A 51 -16.07 -29.73 79.54
C SER A 51 -17.09 -28.96 78.71
N GLN A 52 -18.26 -28.63 79.27
CA GLN A 52 -19.25 -27.78 78.62
C GLN A 52 -18.70 -26.37 78.36
N ALA A 53 -17.97 -25.79 79.31
CA ALA A 53 -17.33 -24.49 79.13
C ALA A 53 -16.23 -24.54 78.04
N GLU A 54 -15.43 -25.60 77.99
CA GLU A 54 -14.42 -25.82 76.96
C GLU A 54 -15.04 -26.03 75.58
N GLN A 55 -16.09 -26.86 75.47
CA GLN A 55 -16.83 -27.08 74.22
C GLN A 55 -17.48 -25.79 73.74
N PHE A 56 -18.09 -25.02 74.64
CA PHE A 56 -18.69 -23.74 74.30
C PHE A 56 -17.64 -22.73 73.82
N LYS A 57 -16.49 -22.66 74.51
CA LYS A 57 -15.36 -21.82 74.10
C LYS A 57 -14.84 -22.23 72.73
N LEU A 58 -14.56 -23.53 72.52
CA LEU A 58 -14.04 -24.06 71.26
C LEU A 58 -15.00 -23.80 70.09
N LYS A 59 -16.29 -24.05 70.31
CA LYS A 59 -17.33 -23.79 69.32
C LYS A 59 -17.40 -22.31 68.96
N THR A 60 -17.41 -21.43 69.95
CA THR A 60 -17.46 -19.98 69.74
C THR A 60 -16.22 -19.47 69.00
N THR A 61 -15.02 -19.98 69.36
CA THR A 61 -13.78 -19.61 68.66
C THR A 61 -13.77 -20.13 67.23
N ALA A 62 -14.21 -21.37 66.99
CA ALA A 62 -14.26 -21.95 65.66
C ALA A 62 -15.29 -21.25 64.75
N GLU A 63 -16.45 -20.89 65.31
CA GLU A 63 -17.47 -20.10 64.60
C GLU A 63 -16.96 -18.71 64.25
N GLY A 64 -16.31 -18.01 65.19
CA GLY A 64 -15.70 -16.70 64.94
C GLY A 64 -14.57 -16.74 63.90
N GLU A 65 -13.73 -17.78 63.93
CA GLU A 65 -12.69 -17.99 62.93
C GLU A 65 -13.27 -18.31 61.54
N ALA A 66 -14.29 -19.16 61.47
CA ALA A 66 -14.98 -19.49 60.23
C ALA A 66 -15.69 -18.28 59.62
N GLU A 67 -16.34 -17.47 60.46
CA GLU A 67 -16.98 -16.22 60.03
C GLU A 67 -15.95 -15.20 59.56
N SER A 68 -14.85 -15.02 60.32
CA SER A 68 -13.74 -14.14 59.90
C SER A 68 -13.12 -14.60 58.58
N ALA A 69 -12.95 -15.91 58.38
CA ALA A 69 -12.44 -16.47 57.13
C ALA A 69 -13.40 -16.24 55.97
N ARG A 70 -14.72 -16.42 56.19
CA ARG A 70 -15.75 -16.10 55.18
C ARG A 70 -15.75 -14.62 54.83
N LEU A 71 -15.72 -13.74 55.82
CA LEU A 71 -15.72 -12.29 55.61
C LEU A 71 -14.46 -11.87 54.84
N ARG A 72 -13.30 -12.41 55.20
CA ARG A 72 -12.04 -12.19 54.47
C ARG A 72 -12.09 -12.75 53.05
N GLY A 73 -12.71 -13.91 52.84
CA GLY A 73 -12.90 -14.50 51.51
C GLY A 73 -13.78 -13.63 50.61
N LEU A 74 -14.90 -13.14 51.14
CA LEU A 74 -15.79 -12.22 50.44
C LEU A 74 -15.09 -10.90 50.12
N ALA A 75 -14.41 -10.29 51.09
CA ALA A 75 -13.66 -9.06 50.88
C ALA A 75 -12.58 -9.23 49.79
N ARG A 76 -11.86 -10.36 49.78
CA ARG A 76 -10.88 -10.66 48.73
C ARG A 76 -11.53 -10.83 47.37
N ALA A 77 -12.65 -11.55 47.29
CA ALA A 77 -13.39 -11.74 46.04
C ALA A 77 -13.93 -10.42 45.47
N ASP A 78 -14.35 -9.50 46.34
CA ASP A 78 -14.81 -8.17 45.95
C ASP A 78 -13.66 -7.30 45.45
N VAL A 79 -12.50 -7.33 46.11
CA VAL A 79 -11.28 -6.66 45.63
C VAL A 79 -10.85 -7.21 44.27
N GLU A 80 -10.78 -8.54 44.12
CA GLU A 80 -10.39 -9.18 42.87
C GLU A 80 -11.37 -8.86 41.73
N ARG A 81 -12.68 -8.84 42.01
CA ARG A 81 -13.69 -8.45 41.03
C ARG A 81 -13.55 -6.98 40.64
N ALA A 82 -13.34 -6.09 41.60
CA ALA A 82 -13.13 -4.67 41.35
C ALA A 82 -11.87 -4.42 40.52
N GLU A 83 -10.75 -5.06 40.88
CA GLU A 83 -9.50 -5.02 40.13
C GLU A 83 -9.66 -5.59 38.72
N GLY A 84 -10.37 -6.71 38.56
CA GLY A 84 -10.68 -7.30 37.26
C GLY A 84 -11.50 -6.36 36.37
N THR A 85 -12.53 -5.70 36.91
CA THR A 85 -13.31 -4.71 36.16
C THR A 85 -12.48 -3.47 35.80
N ALA A 86 -11.67 -2.96 36.73
CA ALA A 86 -10.79 -1.83 36.47
C ALA A 86 -9.73 -2.17 35.42
N ALA A 87 -9.14 -3.37 35.47
CA ALA A 87 -8.18 -3.84 34.48
C ALA A 87 -8.82 -3.98 33.09
N ALA A 88 -10.06 -4.49 33.01
CA ALA A 88 -10.81 -4.57 31.77
C ALA A 88 -11.09 -3.19 31.17
N ASP A 89 -11.49 -2.22 31.99
CA ASP A 89 -11.72 -0.83 31.56
C ASP A 89 -10.42 -0.18 31.08
N VAL A 90 -9.31 -0.37 31.80
CA VAL A 90 -7.98 0.12 31.39
C VAL A 90 -7.56 -0.51 30.05
N SER A 91 -7.79 -1.81 29.86
CA SER A 91 -7.48 -2.49 28.60
C SER A 91 -8.34 -1.97 27.44
N LYS A 92 -9.64 -1.76 27.69
CA LYS A 92 -10.57 -1.21 26.69
C LYS A 92 -10.20 0.23 26.30
N ILE A 93 -9.86 1.06 27.29
CA ILE A 93 -9.40 2.43 27.05
C ILE A 93 -8.09 2.39 26.24
N LYS A 94 -7.11 1.59 26.65
CA LYS A 94 -5.83 1.45 25.91
C LYS A 94 -6.07 1.00 24.47
N GLY A 95 -6.84 -0.06 24.25
CA GLY A 95 -7.17 -0.55 22.90
C GLY A 95 -7.87 0.51 22.05
N ASN A 96 -8.80 1.27 22.63
CA ASN A 96 -9.48 2.36 21.93
C ASN A 96 -8.51 3.50 21.59
N THR A 97 -7.67 3.92 22.54
CA THR A 97 -6.68 4.99 22.31
C THR A 97 -5.65 4.59 21.26
N GLU A 98 -5.17 3.34 21.28
CA GLU A 98 -4.23 2.83 20.28
C GLU A 98 -4.87 2.76 18.89
N ALA A 99 -6.13 2.32 18.80
CA ALA A 99 -6.87 2.32 17.55
C ALA A 99 -7.08 3.74 17.00
N GLU A 100 -7.39 4.70 17.87
CA GLU A 100 -7.60 6.09 17.49
C GLU A 100 -6.28 6.75 17.05
N VAL A 101 -5.19 6.53 17.78
CA VAL A 101 -3.84 6.99 17.40
C VAL A 101 -3.44 6.41 16.05
N LYS A 102 -3.62 5.10 15.84
CA LYS A 102 -3.29 4.45 14.57
C LYS A 102 -4.13 4.98 13.40
N LYS A 103 -5.43 5.24 13.63
CA LYS A 103 -6.31 5.86 12.64
C LYS A 103 -5.85 7.27 12.31
N SER A 104 -5.51 8.07 13.32
CA SER A 104 -5.00 9.43 13.14
C SER A 104 -3.66 9.45 12.39
N GLN A 105 -2.75 8.53 12.72
CA GLN A 105 -1.47 8.37 12.03
C GLN A 105 -1.68 7.97 10.56
N GLY A 106 -2.55 6.99 10.30
CA GLY A 106 -2.87 6.57 8.93
C GLY A 106 -3.49 7.68 8.08
N LEU A 107 -4.31 8.55 8.67
CA LEU A 107 -4.84 9.74 7.99
C LEU A 107 -3.74 10.77 7.71
N ALA A 108 -2.87 11.05 8.68
CA ALA A 108 -1.75 11.96 8.50
C ALA A 108 -0.77 11.46 7.40
N ASP A 109 -0.46 10.17 7.39
CA ASP A 109 0.38 9.55 6.36
C ASP A 109 -0.28 9.63 4.98
N ALA A 110 -1.60 9.38 4.90
CA ALA A 110 -2.34 9.51 3.66
C ALA A 110 -2.32 10.95 3.12
N ASP A 111 -2.43 11.95 4.00
CA ASP A 111 -2.37 13.36 3.62
C ASP A 111 -0.97 13.76 3.14
N ILE A 112 0.10 13.28 3.80
CA ILE A 112 1.48 13.48 3.36
C ILE A 112 1.72 12.87 1.97
N ILE A 113 1.27 11.63 1.77
CA ILE A 113 1.40 10.94 0.47
C ILE A 113 0.63 11.69 -0.61
N ARG A 114 -0.60 12.13 -0.31
CA ARG A 114 -1.41 12.88 -1.26
C ARG A 114 -0.78 14.22 -1.61
N ALA A 115 -0.30 14.98 -0.62
CA ALA A 115 0.40 16.24 -0.85
C ALA A 115 1.67 16.04 -1.69
N LYS A 116 2.46 15.01 -1.39
CA LYS A 116 3.65 14.66 -2.17
C LYS A 116 3.30 14.27 -3.60
N ALA A 117 2.25 13.47 -3.81
CA ALA A 117 1.80 13.07 -5.14
C ALA A 117 1.29 14.28 -5.95
N MET A 118 0.54 15.20 -5.33
CA MET A 118 0.13 16.45 -5.98
C MET A 118 1.35 17.30 -6.37
N SER A 119 2.30 17.49 -5.46
CA SER A 119 3.53 18.24 -5.74
C SER A 119 4.34 17.63 -6.88
N GLN A 120 4.47 16.30 -6.93
CA GLN A 120 5.14 15.60 -8.03
C GLN A 120 4.38 15.75 -9.35
N ALA A 121 3.04 15.64 -9.34
CA ALA A 121 2.23 15.82 -10.53
C ALA A 121 2.31 17.26 -11.08
N GLU A 122 2.29 18.26 -10.20
CA GLU A 122 2.50 19.66 -10.57
C GLU A 122 3.89 19.89 -11.16
N GLY A 123 4.93 19.32 -10.54
CA GLY A 123 6.31 19.38 -11.05
C GLY A 123 6.43 18.78 -12.45
N VAL A 124 5.90 17.58 -12.68
CA VAL A 124 5.91 16.93 -14.00
C VAL A 124 5.12 17.74 -15.04
N LYS A 125 3.96 18.29 -14.66
CA LYS A 125 3.16 19.13 -15.55
C LYS A 125 3.90 20.41 -15.93
N ALA A 126 4.56 21.06 -14.97
CA ALA A 126 5.35 22.26 -15.22
C ALA A 126 6.53 21.98 -16.15
N MET A 127 7.27 20.88 -15.92
CA MET A 127 8.35 20.46 -16.80
C MET A 127 7.85 20.15 -18.22
N GLY A 128 6.75 19.41 -18.36
CA GLY A 128 6.17 19.08 -19.67
C GLY A 128 5.71 20.32 -20.45
N LEU A 129 5.16 21.33 -19.76
CA LEU A 129 4.81 22.61 -20.39
C LEU A 129 6.07 23.37 -20.85
N ALA A 130 7.10 23.43 -20.00
CA ALA A 130 8.36 24.09 -20.35
C ALA A 130 9.08 23.42 -21.53
N GLU A 131 9.08 22.08 -21.60
CA GLU A 131 9.63 21.33 -22.72
C GLU A 131 8.82 21.55 -24.01
N ALA A 132 7.48 21.56 -23.91
CA ALA A 132 6.61 21.83 -25.05
C ALA A 132 6.81 23.25 -25.60
N GLU A 133 6.93 24.25 -24.72
CA GLU A 133 7.19 25.64 -25.10
C GLU A 133 8.58 25.78 -25.75
N THR A 134 9.61 25.17 -25.16
CA THR A 134 10.97 25.16 -25.73
C THR A 134 10.96 24.54 -27.13
N ARG A 135 10.31 23.39 -27.30
CA ARG A 135 10.22 22.71 -28.61
C ARG A 135 9.42 23.53 -29.63
N ARG A 136 8.37 24.20 -29.19
CA ARG A 136 7.58 25.12 -30.03
C ARG A 136 8.43 26.32 -30.46
N ALA A 137 9.20 26.90 -29.54
CA ALA A 137 10.09 28.02 -29.84
C ALA A 137 11.19 27.62 -30.84
N VAL A 138 11.82 26.45 -30.65
CA VAL A 138 12.79 25.90 -31.61
C VAL A 138 12.15 25.65 -32.97
N GLY A 139 10.97 25.03 -33.02
CA GLY A 139 10.25 24.77 -34.27
C GLY A 139 9.86 26.05 -35.02
N LEU A 140 9.45 27.10 -34.30
CA LEU A 140 9.19 28.42 -34.90
C LEU A 140 10.47 29.06 -35.43
N ALA A 141 11.56 29.01 -34.66
CA ALA A 141 12.85 29.54 -35.10
C ALA A 141 13.38 28.81 -36.36
N GLU A 142 13.23 27.48 -36.42
CA GLU A 142 13.56 26.68 -37.61
C GLU A 142 12.69 27.02 -38.82
N ALA A 143 11.38 27.19 -38.60
CA ALA A 143 10.45 27.59 -39.66
C ALA A 143 10.77 28.98 -40.22
N GLU A 144 11.00 29.97 -39.35
CA GLU A 144 11.41 31.32 -39.76
C GLU A 144 12.77 31.31 -40.48
N ALA A 145 13.72 30.50 -40.01
CA ALA A 145 15.01 30.35 -40.67
C ALA A 145 14.86 29.70 -42.06
N MET A 146 14.00 28.70 -42.20
CA MET A 146 13.70 28.06 -43.48
C MET A 146 12.98 29.02 -44.43
N GLU A 147 12.05 29.84 -43.94
CA GLU A 147 11.36 30.87 -44.72
C GLU A 147 12.35 31.92 -45.23
N LYS A 148 13.24 32.42 -44.37
CA LYS A 148 14.30 33.36 -44.77
C LYS A 148 15.27 32.74 -45.77
N LYS A 149 15.63 31.47 -45.60
CA LYS A 149 16.43 30.72 -46.59
C LYS A 149 15.68 30.58 -47.91
N ALA A 150 14.39 30.25 -47.90
CA ALA A 150 13.57 30.14 -49.10
C ALA A 150 13.40 31.50 -49.81
N ALA A 151 13.21 32.59 -49.06
CA ALA A 151 13.16 33.95 -49.58
C ALA A 151 14.49 34.38 -50.19
N ALA A 152 15.61 34.06 -49.51
CA ALA A 152 16.94 34.27 -50.06
C ALA A 152 17.13 33.46 -51.34
N TRP A 153 16.77 32.18 -51.37
CA TRP A 153 16.88 31.35 -52.56
C TRP A 153 16.03 31.89 -53.71
N LYS A 154 14.81 32.35 -53.45
CA LYS A 154 13.98 33.04 -54.45
C LYS A 154 14.69 34.25 -55.07
N SER A 155 15.42 35.04 -54.28
CA SER A 155 16.23 36.16 -54.77
C SER A 155 17.56 35.77 -55.42
N TYR A 156 18.13 34.62 -55.05
CA TYR A 156 19.33 34.05 -55.66
C TYR A 156 19.02 33.29 -56.97
N ASN A 157 17.76 32.92 -57.23
CA ASN A 157 17.37 32.07 -58.34
C ASN A 157 17.60 32.65 -59.74
N GLU A 158 17.57 33.98 -59.93
CA GLU A 158 17.75 34.55 -61.28
C GLU A 158 19.22 34.61 -61.75
N ALA A 159 20.20 34.66 -60.83
CA ALA A 159 21.61 34.78 -61.19
C ALA A 159 22.47 33.61 -60.70
N ALA A 160 22.18 33.04 -59.52
CA ALA A 160 22.99 31.99 -58.93
C ALA A 160 22.61 30.58 -59.38
N ILE A 161 21.34 30.33 -59.77
CA ILE A 161 20.98 29.05 -60.42
C ILE A 161 21.73 28.94 -61.74
N SER A 162 21.79 30.00 -62.55
CA SER A 162 22.55 30.00 -63.80
C SER A 162 24.04 29.73 -63.57
N GLN A 163 24.63 30.33 -62.53
CA GLN A 163 26.04 30.10 -62.16
C GLN A 163 26.30 28.66 -61.66
N MET A 164 25.48 28.13 -60.74
CA MET A 164 25.59 26.74 -60.27
C MET A 164 25.34 25.73 -61.39
N PHE A 165 24.43 26.03 -62.32
CA PHE A 165 24.18 25.17 -63.49
C PHE A 165 25.39 25.14 -64.41
N ILE A 166 26.07 26.28 -64.63
CA ILE A 166 27.32 26.36 -65.40
C ILE A 166 28.46 25.59 -64.70
N GLU A 167 28.53 25.62 -63.37
CA GLU A 167 29.56 24.90 -62.59
C GLU A 167 29.30 23.38 -62.52
N LYS A 168 28.03 22.95 -62.51
CA LYS A 168 27.65 21.53 -62.49
C LYS A 168 27.42 20.93 -63.88
N LEU A 169 27.35 21.76 -64.92
CA LEU A 169 27.28 21.36 -66.32
C LEU A 169 28.41 20.39 -66.72
N PRO A 170 29.69 20.62 -66.36
CA PRO A 170 30.77 19.70 -66.68
C PRO A 170 30.60 18.30 -66.07
N GLU A 171 30.07 18.19 -64.85
CA GLU A 171 29.81 16.89 -64.21
C GLU A 171 28.70 16.13 -64.94
N ILE A 172 27.62 16.83 -65.31
CA ILE A 172 26.53 16.25 -66.09
C ILE A 172 27.02 15.84 -67.49
N VAL A 173 27.76 16.71 -68.18
CA VAL A 173 28.37 16.40 -69.47
C VAL A 173 29.30 15.20 -69.35
N ARG A 174 30.11 15.11 -68.29
CA ARG A 174 30.98 13.95 -68.04
C ARG A 174 30.17 12.67 -67.79
N ALA A 175 29.11 12.73 -66.99
CA ALA A 175 28.24 11.59 -66.71
C ALA A 175 27.47 11.11 -67.95
N VAL A 176 27.05 12.03 -68.82
CA VAL A 176 26.42 11.71 -70.11
C VAL A 176 27.45 11.21 -71.13
N SER A 177 28.67 11.74 -71.07
CA SER A 177 29.77 11.32 -71.95
C SER A 177 30.41 10.01 -71.50
N GLU A 178 30.32 9.61 -70.23
CA GLU A 178 30.97 8.39 -69.74
C GLU A 178 30.44 7.10 -70.42
N PRO A 179 29.13 6.91 -70.64
CA PRO A 179 28.61 5.83 -71.48
C PRO A 179 29.00 5.97 -72.96
N LEU A 180 29.03 7.20 -73.50
CA LEU A 180 29.43 7.45 -74.89
C LEU A 180 30.92 7.18 -75.14
N SER A 181 31.79 7.54 -74.19
CA SER A 181 33.24 7.31 -74.23
C SER A 181 33.62 5.83 -74.12
N LYS A 182 32.80 5.00 -73.45
CA LYS A 182 32.98 3.54 -73.40
C LYS A 182 32.52 2.85 -74.70
N THR A 183 31.93 3.58 -75.65
CA THR A 183 31.46 3.06 -76.92
C THR A 183 32.46 3.41 -78.03
N GLU A 184 33.59 2.70 -78.09
CA GLU A 184 34.70 3.02 -79.02
C GLU A 184 34.36 2.76 -80.50
N LYS A 185 33.35 1.93 -80.78
CA LYS A 185 32.92 1.65 -82.15
C LYS A 185 31.45 1.23 -82.18
N ILE A 186 30.57 2.14 -82.58
CA ILE A 186 29.24 1.76 -83.06
C ILE A 186 29.46 1.09 -84.42
N VAL A 187 29.65 -0.23 -84.43
CA VAL A 187 29.66 -1.01 -85.67
C VAL A 187 28.22 -1.19 -86.10
N MET A 188 27.81 -0.34 -87.03
CA MET A 188 26.54 -0.51 -87.73
C MET A 188 26.66 -1.75 -88.63
N ILE A 189 26.15 -2.89 -88.17
CA ILE A 189 26.08 -4.11 -88.98
C ILE A 189 24.90 -3.92 -89.94
N SER A 190 25.17 -3.34 -91.11
CA SER A 190 24.28 -3.51 -92.25
C SER A 190 24.61 -4.86 -92.88
N ASN A 191 23.83 -5.89 -92.57
CA ASN A 191 23.85 -7.10 -93.37
C ASN A 191 23.32 -6.74 -94.76
N GLY A 192 24.12 -7.01 -95.80
CA GLY A 192 24.05 -6.43 -97.13
C GLY A 192 22.66 -6.37 -97.78
N GLY A 193 22.40 -5.23 -98.44
CA GLY A 193 21.22 -4.93 -99.24
C GLY A 193 20.88 -3.44 -99.17
N GLU A 194 21.55 -2.63 -100.01
CA GLU A 194 21.29 -1.22 -100.35
C GLU A 194 20.32 -0.41 -99.45
N GLY A 195 20.89 0.52 -98.66
CA GLY A 195 20.13 1.65 -98.10
C GLY A 195 20.19 1.81 -96.56
N VAL A 196 21.22 2.52 -96.09
CA VAL A 196 21.24 3.40 -94.89
C VAL A 196 20.77 2.77 -93.55
N GLY A 197 21.74 2.24 -92.79
CA GLY A 197 21.55 1.73 -91.42
C GLY A 197 21.36 2.80 -90.32
N ALA A 198 21.54 4.09 -90.59
CA ALA A 198 21.32 5.14 -89.59
C ALA A 198 19.82 5.38 -89.32
N SER A 199 18.98 5.27 -90.35
CA SER A 199 17.55 5.59 -90.27
C SER A 199 16.73 4.58 -89.46
N LYS A 200 17.19 3.32 -89.34
CA LYS A 200 16.56 2.31 -88.47
C LYS A 200 16.90 2.51 -86.99
N ILE A 201 18.15 2.86 -86.67
CA ILE A 201 18.55 3.24 -85.30
C ILE A 201 17.82 4.52 -84.88
N THR A 202 17.71 5.51 -85.77
CA THR A 202 16.92 6.72 -85.47
C THR A 202 15.44 6.39 -85.26
N LYS A 203 14.86 5.44 -86.01
CA LYS A 203 13.49 4.96 -85.77
C LYS A 203 13.36 4.17 -84.46
N GLU A 204 14.27 3.26 -84.15
CA GLU A 204 14.28 2.52 -82.88
C GLU A 204 14.46 3.44 -81.68
N ILE A 205 15.30 4.48 -81.77
CA ILE A 205 15.44 5.50 -80.73
C ILE A 205 14.17 6.34 -80.62
N ILE A 206 13.54 6.71 -81.74
CA ILE A 206 12.26 7.43 -81.72
C ILE A 206 11.15 6.54 -81.13
N ASP A 207 11.13 5.25 -81.42
CA ASP A 207 10.15 4.29 -80.90
C ASP A 207 10.35 4.03 -79.40
N VAL A 208 11.60 3.93 -78.92
CA VAL A 208 11.92 3.86 -77.49
C VAL A 208 11.53 5.16 -76.78
N VAL A 209 11.86 6.31 -77.35
CA VAL A 209 11.51 7.62 -76.76
C VAL A 209 10.00 7.89 -76.76
N THR A 210 9.25 7.32 -77.70
CA THR A 210 7.78 7.40 -77.70
C THR A 210 7.10 6.36 -76.82
N GLN A 211 7.77 5.25 -76.48
CA GLN A 211 7.28 4.26 -75.50
C GLN A 211 7.61 4.57 -74.03
N VAL A 212 8.60 5.43 -73.78
CA VAL A 212 8.96 5.83 -72.39
C VAL A 212 7.84 6.57 -71.65
N PRO A 213 7.11 7.54 -72.25
CA PRO A 213 6.04 8.24 -71.53
C PRO A 213 4.90 7.32 -71.07
N PRO A 214 4.32 6.43 -71.92
CA PRO A 214 3.32 5.47 -71.48
C PRO A 214 3.82 4.50 -70.39
N MET A 215 5.10 4.09 -70.43
CA MET A 215 5.67 3.22 -69.39
C MET A 215 5.90 3.93 -68.07
N LEU A 216 6.30 5.20 -68.09
CA LEU A 216 6.48 5.97 -66.86
C LEU A 216 5.11 6.30 -66.23
N GLU A 217 4.10 6.61 -67.04
CA GLU A 217 2.70 6.74 -66.61
C GLU A 217 2.15 5.44 -66.01
N ALA A 218 2.44 4.27 -66.61
CA ALA A 218 1.97 2.98 -66.11
C ALA A 218 2.63 2.53 -64.79
N VAL A 219 3.90 2.90 -64.54
CA VAL A 219 4.63 2.50 -63.32
C VAL A 219 4.46 3.52 -62.18
N THR A 220 4.26 4.80 -62.49
CA THR A 220 4.17 5.87 -61.49
C THR A 220 2.78 6.47 -61.32
N GLY A 221 1.85 6.23 -62.26
CA GLY A 221 0.49 6.76 -62.25
C GLY A 221 0.40 8.28 -62.52
N VAL A 222 1.48 8.92 -62.99
CA VAL A 222 1.56 10.38 -63.16
C VAL A 222 1.70 10.77 -64.63
N ASP A 223 0.70 11.46 -65.15
CA ASP A 223 0.64 12.03 -66.51
C ASP A 223 1.60 13.23 -66.66
N MET A 224 2.66 13.07 -67.45
CA MET A 224 3.72 14.08 -67.58
C MET A 224 3.23 15.35 -68.31
N ARG A 225 2.14 15.23 -69.08
CA ARG A 225 1.47 16.36 -69.76
C ARG A 225 0.78 17.30 -68.78
N GLU A 226 0.24 16.78 -67.68
CA GLU A 226 -0.33 17.61 -66.61
C GLU A 226 0.75 18.38 -65.85
N MET A 227 1.90 17.75 -65.56
CA MET A 227 3.00 18.42 -64.87
C MET A 227 3.60 19.55 -65.72
N LEU A 228 3.71 19.35 -67.04
CA LEU A 228 4.21 20.39 -67.95
C LEU A 228 3.22 21.56 -68.11
N GLY A 229 1.91 21.29 -68.07
CA GLY A 229 0.86 22.32 -68.04
C GLY A 229 0.87 23.17 -66.77
N LYS A 230 1.18 22.56 -65.61
CA LYS A 230 1.25 23.26 -64.31
C LYS A 230 2.48 24.18 -64.18
N VAL A 231 3.55 23.96 -64.95
CA VAL A 231 4.75 24.83 -64.97
C VAL A 231 4.53 26.10 -65.80
N LYS A 232 3.72 26.05 -66.88
CA LYS A 232 3.38 27.24 -67.68
C LYS A 232 2.45 28.23 -66.97
N GLY A 233 1.70 27.79 -65.96
CA GLY A 233 0.79 28.63 -65.16
C GLY A 233 1.46 29.51 -64.11
N VAL A 234 2.76 29.33 -63.84
CA VAL A 234 3.50 30.09 -62.81
C VAL A 234 4.27 31.30 -63.40
N VAL A 235 4.26 31.47 -64.73
CA VAL A 235 5.05 32.51 -65.44
C VAL A 235 4.20 33.72 -65.90
N ALA A 236 2.88 33.73 -65.64
CA ALA A 236 2.00 34.83 -66.03
C ALA A 236 1.33 35.49 -64.81
N GLY A 237 1.95 36.56 -64.29
CA GLY A 237 1.42 37.38 -63.20
C GLY A 237 2.11 38.75 -63.11
N GLU A 238 1.53 39.72 -63.84
CA GLU A 238 1.50 41.19 -63.70
C GLU A 238 2.66 42.01 -63.05
N PRO A 239 3.11 43.14 -63.66
CA PRO A 239 4.19 43.98 -63.11
C PRO A 239 3.69 45.18 -62.30
N PRO A 240 4.34 45.58 -61.19
CA PRO A 240 4.17 46.91 -60.60
C PRO A 240 5.40 47.83 -60.72
N LYS A 241 5.11 49.13 -60.84
CA LYS A 241 5.98 50.33 -60.97
C LYS A 241 6.79 50.66 -59.70
N PRO A 242 7.76 51.62 -59.76
CA PRO A 242 8.91 51.67 -58.86
C PRO A 242 8.65 52.31 -57.48
N THR A 243 9.56 51.92 -56.58
CA THR A 243 9.75 52.12 -55.13
C THR A 243 9.66 53.54 -54.55
N PRO A 244 9.58 53.64 -53.21
CA PRO A 244 10.39 54.61 -52.48
C PRO A 244 11.44 53.94 -51.59
N SER A 245 12.61 54.58 -51.62
CA SER A 245 13.84 54.36 -50.86
C SER A 245 13.65 54.40 -49.34
N VAL A 246 14.35 53.49 -48.66
CA VAL A 246 14.61 53.50 -47.21
C VAL A 246 15.79 54.43 -46.90
N PRO A 247 15.77 55.23 -45.81
CA PRO A 247 16.99 55.65 -45.14
C PRO A 247 17.36 54.67 -44.00
N PRO A 248 18.65 54.37 -43.82
CA PRO A 248 19.14 53.30 -42.96
C PRO A 248 19.10 53.63 -41.47
N ALA A 249 18.93 52.58 -40.65
CA ALA A 249 19.09 52.61 -39.21
C ALA A 249 20.48 53.14 -38.80
N GLY A 250 20.49 54.29 -38.11
CA GLY A 250 21.65 54.87 -37.46
C GLY A 250 21.64 54.58 -35.95
N LYS A 251 22.41 53.57 -35.56
CA LYS A 251 23.24 53.42 -34.36
C LYS A 251 23.07 54.41 -33.17
N THR A 252 22.95 53.80 -31.99
CA THR A 252 23.74 54.01 -30.74
C THR A 252 23.62 55.30 -29.91
N LYS A 253 23.63 55.04 -28.58
CA LYS A 253 24.02 55.86 -27.42
C LYS A 253 22.94 56.72 -26.76
N GLY A 254 22.79 56.49 -25.46
CA GLY A 254 21.99 57.26 -24.51
C GLY A 254 21.58 56.36 -23.35
#